data_AF-A0A962AKJ5-F1
#
_entry.id   AF-A0A962AKJ5-F1
#
_cell.length_a   1.000
_cell.length_b   1.000
_cell.length_c   1.000
_cell.angle_alpha   90.00
_cell.angle_beta   90.00
_cell.angle_gamma   90.00
#
_symmetry.space_group_name_H-M   'P 1'
#
loop_
_entity.id
_entity.type
_entity.pdbx_description
1 polymer ?
#
loop_
_entity_poly.entity_id
_entity_poly.type
_entity_poly.pdbx_seq_one_letter_code
_entity_poly.pdbx_strand_id
1 'polypeptide(L)'
;MDRILFVLAGTPVRVLDVLLVGGAVALFLLLVVSIILIRTSRARGAEAGAAAERQREMDDKMAELNRASAELAGRMQTVAEVLGSRQSDLARLVTERLDTVQHRVGQGLEQAARAQGENLGKLNERLAVIDAAQNRLNGLAQEVIGLKDILANKQARGAYGQGRMEAIVR
;
A
#
# COMPACT_ATOMS: atom_id res chain seq x y z
N MET A 1 40.17 16.40 102.58
CA MET A 1 38.85 16.96 102.20
C MET A 1 38.00 15.78 101.78
N ASP A 2 37.52 15.01 102.76
CA ASP A 2 36.94 13.68 102.52
C ASP A 2 35.53 13.64 103.11
N ARG A 3 34.62 14.39 102.48
CA ARG A 3 33.20 14.34 102.83
C ARG A 3 32.59 13.07 102.25
N ILE A 4 32.29 12.13 103.14
CA ILE A 4 31.49 10.93 102.87
C ILE A 4 30.04 11.39 102.74
N LEU A 5 29.41 11.14 101.58
CA LEU A 5 28.04 11.58 101.32
C LEU A 5 27.00 10.59 101.84
N PHE A 6 27.29 9.29 101.79
CA PHE A 6 26.41 8.20 102.24
C PHE A 6 27.17 6.87 102.28
N VAL A 7 26.74 5.92 103.12
CA VAL A 7 27.33 4.57 103.21
C VAL A 7 26.36 3.58 102.55
N LEU A 8 26.78 3.01 101.42
CA LEU A 8 26.02 1.96 100.73
C LEU A 8 26.71 0.61 100.97
N ALA A 9 25.96 -0.37 101.49
CA ALA A 9 26.42 -1.74 101.72
C ALA A 9 27.74 -1.88 102.51
N GLY A 10 27.98 -1.00 103.50
CA GLY A 10 29.17 -1.05 104.37
C GLY A 10 30.43 -0.39 103.78
N THR A 11 30.36 0.18 102.57
CA THR A 11 31.46 0.95 101.98
C THR A 11 31.17 2.47 102.02
N PRO A 12 32.07 3.32 102.53
CA PRO A 12 31.85 4.76 102.56
C PRO A 12 32.00 5.36 101.16
N VAL A 13 30.89 5.83 100.58
CA VAL A 13 30.87 6.42 99.23
C VAL A 13 31.34 7.88 99.31
N ARG A 14 32.43 8.18 98.61
CA ARG A 14 33.01 9.53 98.53
C ARG A 14 32.43 10.29 97.34
N VAL A 15 32.47 11.62 97.40
CA VAL A 15 32.09 12.50 96.27
C VAL A 15 32.80 12.11 94.96
N LEU A 16 34.06 11.67 95.07
CA LEU A 16 34.88 11.23 93.95
C LEU A 16 34.32 9.97 93.26
N ASP A 17 33.77 9.02 94.02
CA ASP A 17 33.25 7.75 93.47
C ASP A 17 31.97 7.99 92.65
N VAL A 18 31.10 8.89 93.14
CA VAL A 18 29.87 9.28 92.42
C VAL A 18 30.21 10.01 91.10
N LEU A 19 31.21 10.89 91.12
CA LEU A 19 31.69 11.58 89.92
C LEU A 19 32.32 10.62 88.90
N LEU A 20 33.09 9.62 89.36
CA LEU A 20 33.70 8.61 88.49
C LEU A 20 32.65 7.70 87.84
N VAL A 21 31.69 7.20 88.62
CA VAL A 21 30.61 6.34 88.08
C VAL A 21 29.70 7.14 87.15
N GLY A 22 29.32 8.37 87.52
CA GLY A 22 28.53 9.26 86.66
C GLY A 22 29.26 9.60 85.35
N GLY A 23 30.56 9.88 85.44
CA GLY A 23 31.41 10.10 84.28
C GLY A 23 31.51 8.88 83.37
N ALA A 24 31.71 7.68 83.95
CA ALA A 24 31.78 6.43 83.20
C ALA A 24 30.45 6.09 82.50
N VAL A 25 29.31 6.31 83.16
CA VAL A 25 27.98 6.12 82.55
C VAL A 25 27.76 7.12 81.42
N ALA A 26 28.12 8.40 81.61
CA ALA A 26 28.02 9.40 80.55
C ALA A 26 28.91 9.07 79.35
N LEU A 27 30.13 8.60 79.58
CA LEU A 27 31.07 8.18 78.54
C LEU A 27 30.55 6.94 77.80
N PHE A 28 29.99 5.97 78.52
CA PHE A 28 29.35 4.80 77.93
C PHE A 28 28.15 5.18 77.07
N LEU A 29 27.27 6.06 77.54
CA LEU A 29 26.14 6.57 76.77
C LEU A 29 26.59 7.33 75.51
N LEU A 30 27.63 8.16 75.62
CA LEU A 30 28.23 8.84 74.47
C LEU A 30 28.79 7.84 73.45
N LEU A 31 29.44 6.78 73.92
CA LEU A 31 30.01 5.74 73.07
C LEU A 31 28.90 4.94 72.36
N VAL A 32 27.82 4.59 73.06
CA VAL A 32 26.63 3.94 72.48
C VAL A 32 25.97 4.83 71.43
N VAL A 33 25.74 6.10 71.73
CA VAL A 33 25.16 7.06 70.77
C VAL A 33 26.08 7.23 69.56
N SER A 34 27.39 7.34 69.77
CA SER A 34 28.38 7.44 68.68
C SER A 34 28.33 6.22 67.76
N ILE A 35 28.28 5.00 68.32
CA ILE A 35 28.15 3.75 67.53
C ILE A 35 26.83 3.73 66.75
N ILE A 36 25.71 4.15 67.34
CA ILE A 36 24.40 4.20 66.66
C ILE A 36 24.44 5.20 65.49
N LEU A 37 25.04 6.37 65.68
CA LEU A 37 25.19 7.38 64.62
C LEU A 37 26.10 6.88 63.48
N ILE A 38 27.19 6.19 63.79
CA ILE A 38 28.08 5.60 62.79
C ILE A 38 27.37 4.48 62.02
N ARG A 39 26.64 3.58 62.70
CA ARG A 39 25.90 2.50 62.02
C ARG A 39 24.77 3.03 61.14
N THR A 40 24.03 4.03 61.62
CA THR A 40 22.91 4.64 60.86
C THR A 40 23.41 5.47 59.68
N SER A 41 24.51 6.22 59.83
CA SER A 41 25.11 6.95 58.71
C SER A 41 25.65 6.01 57.63
N ARG A 42 26.28 4.88 58.02
CA ARG A 42 26.74 3.86 57.06
C ARG A 42 25.58 3.18 56.35
N ALA A 43 24.49 2.87 57.05
CA ALA A 43 23.28 2.33 56.43
C ALA A 43 22.66 3.30 55.42
N ARG A 44 22.51 4.57 55.78
CA ARG A 44 21.99 5.62 54.88
C ARG A 44 22.91 5.86 53.67
N GLY A 45 24.23 5.79 53.85
CA GLY A 45 25.19 5.93 52.76
C GLY A 45 25.10 4.80 51.73
N ALA A 46 24.90 3.55 52.19
CA ALA A 46 24.70 2.41 51.31
C ALA A 46 23.38 2.51 50.51
N GLU A 47 22.29 2.94 51.16
CA GLU A 47 20.99 3.16 50.50
C GLU A 47 21.05 4.30 49.48
N ALA A 48 21.74 5.41 49.80
CA ALA A 48 21.94 6.53 48.89
C ALA A 48 22.77 6.13 47.66
N GLY A 49 23.80 5.30 47.83
CA GLY A 49 24.57 4.73 46.71
C GLY A 49 23.72 3.84 45.80
N ALA A 50 22.95 2.92 46.36
CA ALA A 50 22.07 2.03 45.61
C ALA A 50 20.91 2.76 44.91
N ALA A 51 20.45 3.90 45.46
CA ALA A 51 19.47 4.76 44.79
C ALA A 51 20.10 5.51 43.59
N ALA A 52 21.33 6.03 43.75
CA ALA A 52 22.05 6.72 42.69
C ALA A 52 22.41 5.77 41.53
N GLU A 53 22.77 4.53 41.81
CA GLU A 53 23.02 3.51 40.78
C GLU A 53 21.75 3.17 39.98
N ARG A 54 20.62 2.95 40.66
CA ARG A 54 19.33 2.72 39.99
C ARG A 54 18.91 3.90 39.11
N GLN A 55 19.15 5.13 39.57
CA GLN A 55 18.86 6.32 38.78
C GLN A 55 19.70 6.36 37.51
N ARG A 56 21.02 6.09 37.60
CA ARG A 56 21.90 6.02 36.44
C ARG A 56 21.46 4.95 35.44
N GLU A 57 21.10 3.76 35.94
CA GLU A 57 20.63 2.67 35.08
C GLU A 57 19.33 3.05 34.35
N MET A 58 18.42 3.77 35.02
CA MET A 58 17.22 4.31 34.38
C MET A 58 17.54 5.38 33.34
N ASP A 59 18.45 6.30 33.64
CA ASP A 59 18.85 7.36 32.71
C ASP A 59 19.52 6.76 31.46
N ASP A 60 20.35 5.72 31.62
CA ASP A 60 20.98 4.99 30.52
C ASP A 60 19.94 4.27 29.65
N LYS A 61 18.97 3.58 30.27
CA LYS A 61 17.84 2.96 29.56
C LYS A 61 17.01 3.99 28.80
N MET A 62 16.74 5.15 29.39
CA MET A 62 16.01 6.23 28.72
C MET A 62 16.80 6.80 27.54
N ALA A 63 18.12 6.95 27.68
CA ALA A 63 18.98 7.38 26.59
C ALA A 63 19.02 6.36 25.45
N GLU A 64 19.06 5.06 25.76
CA GLU A 64 18.98 3.98 24.77
C GLU A 64 17.63 3.97 24.05
N LEU A 65 16.52 4.08 24.79
CA LEU A 65 15.18 4.17 24.21
C LEU A 65 15.03 5.39 23.28
N ASN A 66 15.55 6.55 23.70
CA ASN A 66 15.54 7.76 22.87
C ASN A 66 16.35 7.57 21.58
N ARG A 67 17.52 6.91 21.65
CA ARG A 67 18.32 6.59 20.44
C ARG A 67 17.58 5.63 19.52
N ALA A 68 16.99 4.56 20.05
CA ALA A 68 16.20 3.61 19.27
C ALA A 68 14.99 4.28 18.61
N SER A 69 14.30 5.16 19.34
CA SER A 69 13.18 5.95 18.81
C SER A 69 13.62 6.89 17.68
N ALA A 70 14.77 7.57 17.84
CA ALA A 70 15.33 8.42 16.78
C ALA A 70 15.75 7.63 15.53
N GLU A 71 16.31 6.43 15.70
CA GLU A 71 16.64 5.55 14.59
C GLU A 71 15.39 5.07 13.86
N LEU A 72 14.34 4.68 14.60
CA LEU A 72 13.05 4.29 14.05
C LEU A 72 12.39 5.44 13.29
N ALA A 73 12.40 6.66 13.84
CA ALA A 73 11.88 7.85 13.18
C ALA A 73 12.63 8.14 11.87
N GLY A 74 13.97 8.03 11.88
CA GLY A 74 14.78 8.17 10.67
C GLY A 74 14.45 7.12 9.62
N ARG A 75 14.33 5.84 10.00
CA ARG A 75 13.93 4.75 9.10
C ARG A 75 12.52 4.98 8.54
N MET A 76 11.57 5.41 9.36
CA MET A 76 10.21 5.74 8.90
C MET A 76 10.22 6.89 7.90
N GLN A 77 11.03 7.92 8.12
CA GLN A 77 11.18 9.02 7.16
C GLN A 77 11.75 8.52 5.83
N THR A 78 12.79 7.68 5.85
CA THR A 78 13.34 7.07 4.63
C THR A 78 12.30 6.20 3.92
N VAL A 79 11.51 5.41 4.65
CA VAL A 79 10.41 4.62 4.06
C VAL A 79 9.37 5.53 3.43
N ALA A 80 9.03 6.65 4.06
CA ALA A 80 8.10 7.63 3.49
C ALA A 80 8.64 8.27 2.20
N GLU A 81 9.92 8.64 2.16
CA GLU A 81 10.57 9.17 0.94
C GLU A 81 10.62 8.13 -0.19
N VAL A 82 10.99 6.89 0.11
CA VAL A 82 11.03 5.80 -0.89
C VAL A 82 9.62 5.47 -1.38
N LEU A 83 8.61 5.46 -0.51
CA LEU A 83 7.24 5.19 -0.91
C LEU A 83 6.69 6.35 -1.75
N GLY A 84 6.96 7.60 -1.38
CA GLY A 84 6.55 8.78 -2.12
C GLY A 84 7.16 8.86 -3.51
N SER A 85 8.47 8.59 -3.63
CA SER A 85 9.15 8.53 -4.94
C SER A 85 8.58 7.41 -5.81
N ARG A 86 8.44 6.19 -5.29
CA ARG A 86 7.83 5.07 -6.04
C ARG A 86 6.40 5.34 -6.45
N GLN A 87 5.61 6.01 -5.61
CA GLN A 87 4.24 6.41 -5.97
C GLN A 87 4.23 7.40 -7.14
N SER A 88 5.15 8.36 -7.16
CA SER A 88 5.28 9.30 -8.28
C SER A 88 5.69 8.59 -9.57
N ASP A 89 6.66 7.67 -9.50
CA ASP A 89 7.11 6.88 -10.65
C ASP A 89 6.00 5.99 -11.21
N LEU A 90 5.23 5.34 -10.33
CA LEU A 90 4.05 4.55 -10.73
C LEU A 90 2.99 5.43 -11.41
N ALA A 91 2.72 6.61 -10.87
CA ALA A 91 1.77 7.55 -11.49
C ALA A 91 2.22 7.92 -12.91
N ARG A 92 3.51 8.23 -13.11
CA ARG A 92 4.07 8.53 -14.43
C ARG A 92 3.96 7.36 -15.39
N LEU A 93 4.35 6.16 -14.96
CA LEU A 93 4.25 4.93 -15.76
C LEU A 93 2.81 4.62 -16.17
N VAL A 94 1.85 4.82 -15.26
CA VAL A 94 0.43 4.63 -15.56
C VAL A 94 -0.04 5.65 -16.58
N THR A 95 0.29 6.93 -16.44
CA THR A 95 -0.06 7.95 -17.44
C THR A 95 0.53 7.64 -18.81
N GLU A 96 1.82 7.31 -18.89
CA GLU A 96 2.47 6.95 -20.15
C GLU A 96 1.84 5.71 -20.79
N ARG A 97 1.47 4.72 -19.98
CA ARG A 97 0.81 3.51 -20.46
C ARG A 97 -0.61 3.80 -20.95
N LEU A 98 -1.36 4.64 -20.24
CA LEU A 98 -2.70 5.07 -20.64
C LEU A 98 -2.65 5.84 -21.96
N ASP A 99 -1.72 6.78 -22.12
CA ASP A 99 -1.53 7.53 -23.37
C ASP A 99 -1.18 6.60 -24.54
N THR A 100 -0.29 5.63 -24.31
CA THR A 100 0.07 4.62 -25.31
C THR A 100 -1.13 3.76 -25.73
N VAL A 101 -1.92 3.31 -24.74
CA VAL A 101 -3.13 2.51 -24.99
C VAL A 101 -4.16 3.34 -25.74
N GLN A 102 -4.41 4.58 -25.32
CA GLN A 102 -5.33 5.50 -25.96
C GLN A 102 -4.93 5.74 -27.42
N HIS A 103 -3.65 5.98 -27.70
CA HIS A 103 -3.17 6.17 -29.05
C HIS A 103 -3.36 4.92 -29.92
N ARG A 104 -2.97 3.74 -29.40
CA ARG A 104 -3.09 2.47 -30.14
C ARG A 104 -4.56 2.09 -30.41
N VAL A 105 -5.43 2.30 -29.44
CA VAL A 105 -6.87 2.07 -29.59
C VAL A 105 -7.45 3.05 -30.60
N GLY A 106 -7.09 4.34 -30.52
CA GLY A 106 -7.53 5.35 -31.48
C GLY A 106 -7.14 4.99 -32.92
N GLN A 107 -5.87 4.63 -33.14
CA GLN A 107 -5.38 4.19 -34.46
C GLN A 107 -6.07 2.91 -34.94
N GLY A 108 -6.26 1.93 -34.04
CA GLY A 108 -6.92 0.68 -34.36
C GLY A 108 -8.39 0.87 -34.75
N LEU A 109 -9.12 1.72 -34.02
CA LEU A 109 -10.50 2.08 -34.34
C LEU A 109 -10.61 2.83 -35.67
N GLU A 110 -9.69 3.77 -35.94
CA GLU A 110 -9.68 4.49 -37.20
C GLU A 110 -9.41 3.55 -38.39
N GLN A 111 -8.42 2.67 -38.27
CA GLN A 111 -8.13 1.66 -39.29
C GLN A 111 -9.30 0.70 -39.50
N ALA A 112 -9.92 0.23 -38.42
CA ALA A 112 -11.11 -0.63 -38.49
C ALA A 112 -12.28 0.08 -39.18
N ALA A 113 -12.53 1.35 -38.85
CA ALA A 113 -13.59 2.14 -39.48
C ALA A 113 -13.34 2.34 -40.98
N ARG A 114 -12.10 2.62 -41.40
CA ARG A 114 -11.72 2.72 -42.81
C ARG A 114 -11.92 1.40 -43.55
N ALA A 115 -11.41 0.30 -43.00
CA ALA A 115 -11.57 -1.03 -43.59
C ALA A 115 -13.05 -1.44 -43.69
N GLN A 116 -13.85 -1.10 -42.69
CA GLN A 116 -15.30 -1.34 -42.72
C GLN A 116 -15.98 -0.50 -43.79
N GLY A 117 -15.62 0.77 -43.94
CA GLY A 117 -16.12 1.64 -45.02
C GLY A 117 -15.79 1.09 -46.42
N GLU A 118 -14.55 0.65 -46.64
CA GLU A 118 -14.15 0.02 -47.91
C GLU A 118 -14.91 -1.27 -48.18
N ASN A 119 -15.09 -2.12 -47.16
CA ASN A 119 -15.84 -3.37 -47.29
C ASN A 119 -17.32 -3.10 -47.60
N LEU A 120 -17.94 -2.11 -46.94
CA LEU A 120 -19.30 -1.68 -47.25
C LEU A 120 -19.41 -1.13 -48.69
N GLY A 121 -18.40 -0.40 -49.16
CA GLY A 121 -18.32 0.04 -50.56
C GLY A 121 -18.28 -1.13 -51.55
N LYS A 122 -17.41 -2.12 -51.32
CA LYS A 122 -17.34 -3.34 -52.14
C LYS A 122 -18.64 -4.15 -52.10
N LEU A 123 -19.30 -4.21 -50.94
CA LEU A 123 -20.61 -4.85 -50.83
C LEU A 123 -21.67 -4.11 -51.65
N ASN A 124 -21.66 -2.77 -51.65
CA ASN A 124 -22.57 -1.96 -52.46
C ASN A 124 -22.35 -2.19 -53.96
N GLU A 125 -21.09 -2.24 -54.42
CA GLU A 125 -20.76 -2.56 -55.82
C GLU A 125 -21.26 -3.96 -56.22
N ARG A 126 -21.03 -4.97 -55.36
CA ARG A 126 -21.54 -6.32 -55.59
C ARG A 126 -23.05 -6.38 -55.66
N LEU A 127 -23.75 -5.62 -54.80
CA LEU A 127 -25.21 -5.51 -54.84
C LEU A 127 -25.69 -4.88 -56.15
N ALA A 128 -25.04 -3.82 -56.63
CA ALA A 128 -25.39 -3.22 -57.92
C ALA A 128 -25.20 -4.19 -59.10
N VAL A 129 -24.15 -5.02 -59.07
CA VAL A 129 -23.95 -6.09 -60.08
C VAL A 129 -25.04 -7.16 -59.97
N ILE A 130 -25.43 -7.55 -58.75
CA ILE A 130 -26.52 -8.50 -58.51
C ILE A 130 -27.84 -7.93 -59.08
N ASP A 131 -28.15 -6.66 -58.82
CA ASP A 131 -29.35 -6.00 -59.33
C ASP A 131 -29.36 -5.99 -60.87
N ALA A 132 -28.21 -5.68 -61.50
CA ALA A 132 -28.08 -5.73 -62.96
C ALA A 132 -28.26 -7.15 -63.51
N ALA A 133 -27.76 -8.17 -62.83
CA ALA A 133 -27.95 -9.57 -63.21
C ALA A 133 -29.43 -9.99 -63.07
N GLN A 134 -30.11 -9.58 -62.00
CA GLN A 134 -31.53 -9.84 -61.79
C GLN A 134 -32.39 -9.22 -62.89
N ASN A 135 -32.10 -7.99 -63.32
CA ASN A 135 -32.79 -7.35 -64.44
C ASN A 135 -32.63 -8.13 -65.75
N ARG A 136 -31.42 -8.62 -66.05
CA ARG A 136 -31.17 -9.47 -67.23
C ARG A 136 -31.90 -10.81 -67.14
N LEU A 137 -31.91 -11.45 -65.96
CA LEU A 137 -32.64 -12.69 -65.73
C LEU A 137 -34.15 -12.52 -65.88
N ASN A 138 -34.71 -11.40 -65.41
CA ASN A 138 -36.13 -11.07 -65.62
C ASN A 138 -36.44 -10.90 -67.12
N GLY A 139 -35.58 -10.21 -67.87
CA GLY A 139 -35.70 -10.09 -69.32
C GLY A 139 -35.69 -11.45 -70.01
N LEU A 140 -34.70 -12.29 -69.69
CA LEU A 140 -34.61 -13.66 -70.22
C LEU A 140 -35.83 -14.51 -69.85
N ALA A 141 -36.35 -14.39 -68.62
CA ALA A 141 -37.55 -15.10 -68.20
C ALA A 141 -38.77 -14.69 -69.04
N GLN A 142 -38.93 -13.40 -69.35
CA GLN A 142 -39.99 -12.92 -70.25
C GLN A 142 -39.81 -13.45 -71.68
N GLU A 143 -38.58 -13.45 -72.21
CA GLU A 143 -38.28 -14.03 -73.52
C GLU A 143 -38.60 -15.53 -73.58
N VAL A 144 -38.26 -16.29 -72.53
CA VAL A 144 -38.54 -17.73 -72.44
C VAL A 144 -40.05 -17.99 -72.33
N ILE A 145 -40.79 -17.17 -71.60
CA ILE A 145 -42.27 -17.25 -71.55
C ILE A 145 -42.85 -16.94 -72.94
N GLY A 146 -42.38 -15.89 -73.61
CA GLY A 146 -42.81 -15.57 -74.97
C GLY A 146 -42.53 -16.71 -75.95
N LEU A 147 -41.36 -17.34 -75.85
CA LEU A 147 -41.01 -18.51 -76.66
C LEU A 147 -41.93 -19.69 -76.34
N LYS A 148 -42.22 -19.95 -75.07
CA LYS A 148 -43.17 -20.99 -74.62
C LYS A 148 -44.56 -20.77 -75.22
N ASP A 149 -45.04 -19.53 -75.25
CA ASP A 149 -46.37 -19.18 -75.75
C ASP A 149 -46.48 -19.33 -77.28
N ILE A 150 -45.43 -18.94 -78.02
CA ILE A 150 -45.33 -19.21 -79.47
C ILE A 150 -45.34 -20.72 -79.74
N LEU A 151 -44.56 -21.49 -78.97
CA LEU A 151 -44.51 -22.95 -79.10
C LEU A 151 -45.82 -23.63 -78.67
N ALA A 152 -46.62 -23.03 -77.80
CA ALA A 152 -47.93 -23.58 -77.43
C ALA A 152 -48.97 -23.45 -78.57
N ASN A 153 -48.83 -22.47 -79.47
CA ASN A 153 -49.80 -22.18 -80.54
C ASN A 153 -49.28 -22.51 -81.95
N LYS A 154 -49.99 -23.39 -82.68
CA LYS A 154 -49.59 -23.85 -84.03
C LYS A 154 -49.51 -22.73 -85.07
N GLN A 155 -50.40 -21.74 -85.03
CA GLN A 155 -50.41 -20.62 -85.97
C GLN A 155 -49.26 -19.64 -85.69
N ALA A 156 -49.06 -19.28 -84.41
CA ALA A 156 -47.97 -18.40 -83.98
C ALA A 156 -46.59 -18.99 -84.30
N ARG A 157 -46.40 -20.29 -84.07
CA ARG A 157 -45.19 -21.02 -84.44
C ARG A 157 -44.94 -21.05 -85.95
N GLY A 158 -45.98 -21.22 -86.76
CA GLY A 158 -45.88 -21.18 -88.22
C GLY A 158 -45.44 -19.81 -88.74
N ALA A 159 -46.07 -18.75 -88.24
CA ALA A 159 -45.69 -17.37 -88.57
C ALA A 159 -44.28 -17.02 -88.10
N TYR A 160 -43.86 -17.47 -86.91
CA TYR A 160 -42.50 -17.25 -86.40
C TYR A 160 -41.44 -17.96 -87.26
N GLY A 161 -41.70 -19.21 -87.67
CA GLY A 161 -40.81 -19.96 -88.56
C GLY A 161 -40.69 -19.32 -89.94
N GLN A 162 -41.81 -18.87 -90.51
CA GLN A 162 -41.83 -18.20 -91.81
C GLN A 162 -41.10 -16.85 -91.76
N GLY A 163 -41.33 -16.03 -90.74
CA GLY A 163 -40.62 -14.75 -90.57
C GLY A 163 -39.11 -14.91 -90.36
N ARG A 164 -38.67 -15.99 -89.69
CA ARG A 164 -37.24 -16.34 -89.60
C ARG A 164 -36.67 -16.74 -90.96
N MET A 165 -37.41 -17.48 -91.77
CA MET A 165 -36.98 -17.84 -93.13
C MET A 165 -36.90 -16.62 -94.07
N GLU A 166 -37.88 -15.71 -94.01
CA GLU A 166 -37.86 -14.46 -94.80
C GLU A 166 -36.70 -13.53 -94.39
N ALA A 167 -36.35 -13.47 -93.10
CA ALA A 167 -35.22 -12.69 -92.61
C ALA A 167 -33.84 -13.25 -92.97
N ILE A 168 -33.75 -14.52 -93.40
CA ILE A 168 -32.49 -15.14 -93.87
C ILE A 168 -32.31 -14.94 -95.38
N VAL A 169 -33.41 -14.87 -96.12
CA VAL A 169 -33.42 -14.70 -97.59
C VAL A 169 -33.20 -13.24 -98.00
N ARG A 170 -33.40 -12.29 -97.09
CA ARG A 170 -33.22 -10.85 -97.28
C ARG A 170 -31.90 -10.36 -96.69
#